data_AF-A0A549ST44-F1
#
_entry.id   AF-A0A549ST44-F1
#
_cell.length_a   1.000
_cell.length_b   1.000
_cell.length_c   1.000
_cell.angle_alpha   90.00
_cell.angle_beta   90.00
_cell.angle_gamma   90.00
#
_symmetry.space_group_name_H-M   'P 1'
#
loop_
_entity.id
_entity.type
_entity.pdbx_description
1 polymer ?
#
loop_
_entity_poly.entity_id
_entity_poly.type
_entity_poly.pdbx_seq_one_letter_code
_entity_poly.pdbx_strand_id
1 'polypeptide(L)' 'MSHPDFYDGLLDWPLYGPKDGEIADLVLELADKGLRLAEIECRIKQNLRAWLDDIEAVGTTAPLPTPESEGPSRGRRSI' A
#
# COMPACT_ATOMS: atom_id res chain seq x y z
N MET A 1 23.55 -8.79 -19.95
CA MET A 1 24.06 -9.45 -18.72
C MET A 1 25.25 -8.71 -18.07
N SER A 2 25.40 -7.39 -18.26
CA SER A 2 26.47 -6.61 -17.60
C SER A 2 25.93 -5.72 -16.47
N HIS A 3 24.69 -5.95 -16.05
CA HIS A 3 24.08 -5.13 -15.01
C HIS A 3 24.69 -5.47 -13.65
N PRO A 4 25.09 -4.49 -12.83
CA PRO A 4 25.70 -4.75 -11.52
C PRO A 4 24.83 -5.61 -10.61
N ASP A 5 23.51 -5.43 -10.65
CA ASP A 5 22.56 -6.17 -9.81
C ASP A 5 22.11 -7.49 -10.45
N PHE A 6 22.74 -7.94 -11.54
CA PHE A 6 22.30 -9.13 -12.26
C PHE A 6 22.29 -10.37 -11.36
N TYR A 7 23.42 -10.63 -10.69
CA TYR A 7 23.55 -11.78 -9.77
C TYR A 7 23.05 -11.48 -8.35
N ASP A 8 22.93 -10.20 -7.99
CA ASP A 8 22.55 -9.78 -6.63
C ASP A 8 21.02 -9.66 -6.42
N GLY A 9 20.22 -9.85 -7.48
CA GLY A 9 18.77 -9.89 -7.32
C GLY A 9 17.97 -10.03 -8.61
N LEU A 10 18.43 -9.50 -9.75
CA LEU A 10 17.64 -9.51 -10.98
C LEU A 10 17.48 -10.93 -11.56
N LEU A 11 18.48 -11.80 -11.42
CA LEU A 11 18.41 -13.19 -11.89
C LEU A 11 17.30 -13.98 -11.19
N ASP A 12 17.16 -13.76 -9.89
CA ASP A 12 16.21 -14.47 -9.01
C ASP A 12 14.84 -13.77 -8.93
N TRP A 13 14.76 -12.53 -9.43
CA TRP A 13 13.56 -11.69 -9.35
C TRP A 13 12.31 -12.32 -9.97
N PRO A 14 12.35 -12.99 -11.13
CA PRO A 14 11.15 -13.62 -11.69
C PRO A 14 10.62 -14.79 -10.86
N LEU A 15 11.45 -15.40 -10.00
CA LEU A 15 11.04 -16.53 -9.16
C LEU A 15 10.60 -16.10 -7.75
N TYR A 16 11.30 -15.14 -7.15
CA TYR A 16 11.09 -14.75 -5.75
C TYR A 16 10.59 -13.32 -5.57
N GLY A 17 10.45 -12.57 -6.67
CA GLY A 17 9.93 -11.22 -6.68
C GLY A 17 8.40 -11.17 -6.57
N PRO A 18 7.78 -10.13 -7.15
CA PRO A 18 6.34 -9.94 -7.10
C PRO A 18 5.57 -11.14 -7.66
N LYS A 19 4.40 -11.43 -7.06
CA LYS A 19 3.47 -12.45 -7.59
C LYS A 19 3.03 -12.14 -9.02
N ASP A 20 2.89 -10.86 -9.34
CA ASP A 20 2.50 -10.41 -10.67
C ASP A 20 3.72 -10.38 -11.59
N GLY A 21 3.66 -11.17 -12.67
CA GLY A 21 4.73 -11.28 -13.65
C GLY A 21 5.00 -9.98 -14.39
N GLU A 22 3.98 -9.13 -14.59
CA GLU A 22 4.18 -7.84 -15.27
C GLU A 22 5.08 -6.92 -14.45
N ILE A 23 4.99 -6.96 -13.12
CA ILE A 23 5.88 -6.16 -12.26
C ILE A 23 7.33 -6.68 -12.39
N ALA A 24 7.52 -8.00 -12.47
CA ALA A 24 8.85 -8.56 -12.68
C ALA A 24 9.44 -8.14 -14.04
N ASP A 25 8.65 -8.20 -15.10
CA ASP A 25 9.05 -7.79 -16.45
C ASP A 25 9.43 -6.30 -16.50
N LEU A 26 8.63 -5.43 -15.88
CA LEU A 26 8.91 -4.00 -15.80
C LEU A 26 10.21 -3.70 -15.02
N VAL A 27 10.48 -4.42 -13.93
CA VAL A 27 11.73 -4.26 -13.17
C VAL A 27 12.93 -4.66 -14.03
N LEU A 28 12.84 -5.76 -14.78
CA LEU A 28 13.89 -6.19 -15.69
C LEU A 28 14.10 -5.18 -16.82
N GLU A 29 13.03 -4.66 -17.43
CA GLU A 29 13.14 -3.65 -18.50
C GLU A 29 13.79 -2.35 -18.00
N LEU A 30 13.46 -1.91 -16.79
CA LEU A 30 14.09 -0.74 -16.17
C LEU A 30 15.58 -0.98 -15.89
N ALA A 31 15.94 -2.18 -15.42
CA ALA A 31 17.33 -2.56 -15.21
C ALA A 31 18.11 -2.65 -16.53
N ASP A 32 17.49 -3.13 -17.61
CA ASP A 32 18.09 -3.13 -18.94
C ASP A 32 18.33 -1.70 -19.48
N LYS A 33 17.53 -0.73 -19.03
CA LYS A 33 17.77 0.71 -19.28
C LYS A 33 18.84 1.33 -18.36
N GLY A 34 19.44 0.54 -17.46
CA GLY A 34 20.59 0.91 -16.63
C GLY A 34 20.25 1.39 -15.22
N LEU A 35 18.98 1.31 -14.80
CA LEU A 35 18.59 1.64 -13.42
C LEU A 35 19.00 0.54 -12.46
N ARG A 36 19.52 0.92 -11.30
CA ARG A 36 19.85 -0.05 -10.24
C ARG A 36 18.57 -0.60 -9.62
N LEU A 37 18.61 -1.87 -9.23
CA LEU A 37 17.47 -2.54 -8.58
C LEU A 37 17.01 -1.77 -7.33
N ALA A 38 17.95 -1.27 -6.54
CA ALA A 38 17.65 -0.45 -5.36
C ALA A 38 16.91 0.87 -5.69
N GLU A 39 17.17 1.48 -6.85
CA GLU A 39 16.48 2.70 -7.30
C GLU A 39 15.04 2.38 -7.68
N ILE A 40 14.83 1.27 -8.40
CA ILE A 40 13.52 0.77 -8.78
C ILE A 40 12.69 0.43 -7.52
N GLU A 41 13.27 -0.32 -6.58
CA GLU A 41 12.64 -0.64 -5.30
C GLU A 41 12.30 0.60 -4.47
N CYS A 42 13.17 1.62 -4.50
CA CYS A 42 12.90 2.90 -3.84
C CYS A 42 11.63 3.54 -4.39
N ARG A 43 11.46 3.55 -5.71
CA ARG A 43 10.27 4.10 -6.36
C ARG A 43 9.00 3.31 -6.05
N ILE A 44 9.10 1.97 -6.04
CA ILE A 44 7.99 1.09 -5.63
C ILE A 44 7.57 1.42 -4.19
N LYS A 45 8.53 1.48 -3.25
CA LYS A 45 8.26 1.79 -1.84
C LYS A 45 7.63 3.18 -1.67
N GLN A 46 8.04 4.18 -2.44
CA GLN A 46 7.44 5.51 -2.40
C GLN A 46 5.95 5.48 -2.79
N ASN A 47 5.61 4.80 -3.89
CA ASN A 47 4.23 4.70 -4.35
C ASN A 47 3.34 3.93 -3.36
N LEU A 48 3.86 2.84 -2.77
CA LEU A 48 3.13 2.09 -1.75
C LEU A 48 2.86 2.91 -0.49
N ARG A 49 3.84 3.71 -0.05
CA ARG A 49 3.67 4.61 1.10
C ARG A 49 2.63 5.69 0.83
N ALA A 50 2.71 6.34 -0.34
CA ALA A 50 1.70 7.33 -0.73
C ALA A 50 0.28 6.73 -0.74
N TRP A 51 0.14 5.49 -1.22
CA TRP A 51 -1.16 4.81 -1.19
C TRP A 51 -1.64 4.48 0.23
N LEU A 52 -0.74 4.09 1.13
CA LEU A 52 -1.08 3.91 2.55
C LEU A 52 -1.53 5.23 3.19
N ASP A 53 -0.81 6.32 2.94
CA ASP A 53 -1.15 7.64 3.46
C ASP A 53 -2.55 8.08 2.97
N ASP A 54 -2.89 7.81 1.70
CA ASP A 54 -4.21 8.10 1.14
C ASP A 54 -5.34 7.31 1.85
N ILE A 55 -5.10 6.04 2.17
CA ILE A 55 -6.06 5.20 2.88
C ILE A 55 -6.26 5.72 4.32
N GLU A 56 -5.17 6.08 5.01
CA GLU A 56 -5.22 6.61 6.37
C GLU A 56 -5.93 7.97 6.45
N ALA A 57 -5.71 8.83 5.44
CA ALA A 57 -6.42 10.10 5.32
C ALA A 57 -7.93 9.91 5.14
N VAL A 58 -8.35 8.91 4.35
CA VAL A 58 -9.77 8.57 4.16
C VAL A 58 -10.40 7.92 5.40
N GLY A 59 -9.64 7.11 6.15
CA GLY A 59 -10.08 6.51 7.41
C GLY A 59 -10.38 7.51 8.54
N THR A 60 -9.83 8.73 8.45
CA THR A 60 -10.02 9.80 9.44
C THR A 60 -11.32 10.61 9.21
N THR A 61 -12.04 10.39 8.10
CA THR A 61 -13.23 11.20 7.73
C THR A 61 -14.59 10.58 8.07
N ALA A 62 -14.68 9.65 9.03
CA ALA A 62 -15.97 9.23 9.59
C ALA A 62 -16.28 10.08 10.85
N PRO A 63 -17.27 11.00 10.82
CA PRO A 63 -17.76 11.59 12.06
C PRO A 63 -18.43 10.50 12.88
N LEU A 64 -18.04 10.36 14.15
CA LEU A 64 -18.80 9.56 15.11
C LEU A 64 -20.27 10.00 15.06
N PRO A 65 -21.25 9.10 14.87
CA PRO A 65 -22.61 9.43 15.25
C PRO A 65 -22.59 9.65 16.76
N THR A 66 -22.76 10.91 17.18
CA THR A 66 -23.08 11.24 18.57
C THR A 66 -24.33 10.45 18.93
N PRO A 67 -24.30 9.53 19.92
CA PRO A 67 -25.54 9.02 20.48
C PRO A 67 -26.19 10.20 21.19
N GLU A 68 -27.27 10.70 20.60
CA GLU A 68 -28.12 11.71 21.19
C GLU A 68 -28.48 11.24 22.61
N SER A 69 -28.13 12.09 23.57
CA SER A 69 -28.48 11.92 24.96
C SER A 69 -29.98 12.13 25.12
N GLU A 70 -30.78 11.08 24.95
CA GLU A 70 -32.16 11.08 25.43
C GLU A 70 -32.17 10.67 26.91
N GLY A 71 -32.22 11.70 27.77
CA GLY A 71 -32.38 11.56 29.20
C GLY A 71 -33.76 10.97 29.58
N PRO A 72 -33.92 10.49 30.83
CA PRO A 72 -35.02 9.62 31.21
C PRO A 72 -36.26 10.44 31.63
N SER A 73 -37.42 10.20 31.01
CA SER A 73 -38.72 10.70 31.50
C SER A 73 -39.72 9.57 31.76
N ARG A 74 -39.53 8.99 32.94
CA ARG A 74 -40.54 8.59 33.93
C ARG A 74 -42.01 8.88 33.56
N GLY A 75 -42.82 7.82 33.47
CA GLY A 75 -44.18 7.82 34.01
C GLY A 75 -45.33 7.42 33.09
N ARG A 76 -45.89 6.22 33.33
CA ARG A 76 -47.30 6.06 33.74
C ARG A 76 -47.60 4.63 34.19
N ARG A 77 -47.80 4.46 35.50
CA ARG A 77 -48.76 3.49 36.05
C ARG A 77 -50.16 4.05 35.85
N SER A 78 -51.15 3.15 35.72
CA SER A 78 -52.62 3.30 35.73
C SER A 78 -53.18 2.54 34.52
N ILE A 79 -54.11 1.58 34.63
CA ILE A 79 -54.97 1.09 35.71
C ILE A 79 -55.34 -0.36 35.34
#